data_AF-A0A943TH52-F1
#
_entry.id   AF-A0A943TH52-F1
#
_cell.length_a   1.000
_cell.length_b   1.000
_cell.length_c   1.000
_cell.angle_alpha   90.00
_cell.angle_beta   90.00
_cell.angle_gamma   90.00
#
_symmetry.space_group_name_H-M   'P 1'
#
loop_
_entity.id
_entity.type
_entity.pdbx_description
1 polymer ?
#
loop_
_entity_poly.entity_id
_entity_poly.type
_entity_poly.pdbx_seq_one_letter_code
_entity_poly.pdbx_strand_id
1 'polypeptide(L)'
;CDEISESELYDIISKKIAGKEQIGINLFYCNGTEGISLMAANTSQIILSITINRKTIKGKYTDMSWYLEKIIYKFLSSDVRLLSYKIEEYED
;
A
#
# COMPACT_ATOMS: atom_id res chain seq x y z
N CYS A 1 15.40 -3.96 11.86
CA CYS A 1 14.61 -3.01 11.06
C CYS A 1 14.74 -1.69 11.78
N ASP A 2 15.19 -0.64 11.13
CA ASP A 2 15.24 0.67 11.77
C ASP A 2 13.81 1.19 11.85
N GLU A 3 13.32 1.34 13.08
CA GLU A 3 12.00 1.89 13.34
C GLU A 3 12.07 3.41 13.23
N ILE A 4 11.20 3.98 12.41
CA ILE A 4 11.01 5.43 12.32
C ILE A 4 9.68 5.77 12.99
N SER A 5 9.62 6.88 13.71
CA SER A 5 8.35 7.39 14.22
C SER A 5 7.49 7.94 13.08
N GLU A 6 6.18 7.99 13.31
CA GLU A 6 5.24 8.62 12.39
C GLU A 6 5.58 10.10 12.13
N SER A 7 5.99 10.82 13.17
CA SER A 7 6.43 12.21 13.05
C SER A 7 7.67 12.37 12.16
N GLU A 8 8.66 11.48 12.31
CA GLU A 8 9.87 11.53 11.47
C GLU A 8 9.54 11.21 10.01
N LEU A 9 8.62 10.27 9.77
CA LEU A 9 8.12 9.98 8.43
C LEU A 9 7.48 11.21 7.80
N TYR A 10 6.60 11.91 8.52
CA TYR A 10 5.98 13.13 8.03
C TYR A 10 6.99 14.24 7.76
N ASP A 11 7.97 14.44 8.63
CA ASP A 11 9.01 15.45 8.41
C ASP A 11 9.85 15.17 7.14
N ILE A 12 10.19 13.90 6.89
CA ILE A 12 10.91 13.49 5.67
C ILE A 12 10.06 13.78 4.43
N ILE A 13 8.78 13.41 4.47
CA ILE A 13 7.82 13.65 3.38
C ILE A 13 7.70 15.15 3.11
N SER A 14 7.45 15.96 4.13
CA SER A 14 7.25 17.41 4.00
C SER A 14 8.48 18.10 3.41
N LYS A 15 9.70 17.72 3.81
CA LYS A 15 10.94 18.26 3.23
C LYS A 15 11.07 17.95 1.75
N LYS A 16 10.76 16.71 1.33
CA LYS A 16 10.78 16.29 -0.08
C LYS A 16 9.73 17.03 -0.91
N ILE A 17 8.52 17.23 -0.38
CA ILE A 17 7.47 18.02 -1.03
C ILE A 17 7.96 19.46 -1.26
N ALA A 18 8.54 20.10 -0.23
CA ALA A 18 9.05 21.47 -0.33
C ALA A 18 10.18 21.59 -1.36
N GLY A 19 11.02 20.55 -1.48
CA GLY A 19 12.08 20.43 -2.49
C GLY A 19 11.58 20.10 -3.90
N LYS A 20 10.27 19.85 -4.09
CA LYS A 20 9.68 19.32 -5.34
C LYS A 20 10.33 18.00 -5.79
N GLU A 21 10.75 17.19 -4.82
CA GLU A 21 11.33 15.87 -5.05
C GLU A 21 10.24 14.80 -5.13
N GLN A 22 10.51 13.76 -5.90
CA GLN A 22 9.70 12.54 -5.86
C GLN A 22 9.88 11.83 -4.51
N ILE A 23 8.76 11.42 -3.93
CA ILE A 23 8.73 10.73 -2.64
C ILE A 23 8.64 9.24 -2.91
N GLY A 24 9.59 8.47 -2.38
CA GLY A 24 9.60 7.01 -2.39
C GLY A 24 9.77 6.51 -0.96
N ILE A 25 8.82 5.72 -0.48
CA ILE A 25 8.81 5.17 0.87
C ILE A 25 8.59 3.67 0.76
N ASN A 26 9.45 2.89 1.41
CA ASN A 26 9.26 1.46 1.56
C ASN A 26 9.12 1.15 3.06
N LEU A 27 7.96 0.65 3.45
CA LEU A 27 7.67 0.19 4.79
C LEU A 27 7.61 -1.34 4.76
N PHE A 28 8.36 -1.99 5.64
CA PHE A 28 8.42 -3.44 5.72
C PHE A 28 7.95 -3.92 7.08
N TYR A 29 7.28 -5.06 7.12
CA TYR A 29 7.05 -5.75 8.38
C TYR A 29 8.35 -6.40 8.85
N CYS A 30 8.74 -6.17 10.10
CA CYS A 30 9.97 -6.74 10.64
C CYS A 30 9.92 -8.28 10.51
N ASN A 31 10.88 -8.85 9.76
CA ASN A 31 11.08 -10.28 9.53
C ASN A 31 10.26 -10.94 8.42
N GLY A 32 9.72 -10.19 7.47
CA GLY A 32 9.03 -10.77 6.32
C GLY A 32 9.24 -10.00 5.02
N THR A 33 8.64 -10.51 3.95
CA THR A 33 8.62 -9.83 2.64
C THR A 33 7.40 -8.91 2.49
N GLU A 34 6.50 -8.93 3.46
CA GLU A 34 5.29 -8.11 3.47
C GLU A 34 5.64 -6.65 3.78
N GLY A 35 4.92 -5.75 3.13
CA GLY A 35 5.22 -4.34 3.21
C GLY A 35 4.41 -3.52 2.22
N ILE A 36 4.71 -2.23 2.21
CA ILE A 36 4.08 -1.24 1.35
C ILE A 36 5.20 -0.40 0.74
N SER A 37 5.18 -0.29 -0.58
CA SER A 37 5.95 0.70 -1.33
C SER A 37 5.01 1.79 -1.81
N LEU A 38 5.31 3.03 -1.43
CA LEU A 38 4.61 4.22 -1.88
C LEU A 38 5.55 5.06 -2.72
N MET A 39 5.05 5.50 -3.87
CA MET A 39 5.71 6.47 -4.72
C MET A 39 4.75 7.60 -5.08
N ALA A 40 5.13 8.84 -4.86
CA ALA A 40 4.29 9.99 -5.12
C ALA A 40 5.10 11.17 -5.67
N ALA A 41 4.60 11.78 -6.74
CA ALA A 41 5.11 13.07 -7.22
C ALA A 41 4.42 14.24 -6.51
N ASN A 42 3.17 14.03 -6.08
CA ASN A 42 2.34 14.94 -5.30
C ASN A 42 1.16 14.13 -4.71
N THR A 43 0.31 14.78 -3.92
CA THR A 43 -0.85 14.12 -3.28
C THR A 43 -1.94 13.68 -4.25
N SER A 44 -1.95 14.17 -5.49
CA SER A 44 -2.91 13.79 -6.53
C SER A 44 -2.44 12.58 -7.35
N GLN A 45 -1.16 12.23 -7.30
CA GLN A 45 -0.55 11.17 -8.09
C GLN A 45 0.28 10.26 -7.20
N ILE A 46 -0.37 9.20 -6.72
CA ILE A 46 0.20 8.23 -5.80
C ILE A 46 0.14 6.84 -6.45
N ILE A 47 1.27 6.14 -6.41
CA ILE A 47 1.38 4.72 -6.75
C ILE A 47 1.63 3.97 -5.43
N LEU A 48 0.81 2.95 -5.20
CA LEU A 48 0.91 2.06 -4.04
C LEU A 48 1.14 0.63 -4.54
N SER A 49 2.19 -0.01 -4.04
CA SER A 49 2.41 -1.44 -4.16
C SER A 49 2.34 -2.05 -2.76
N ILE A 50 1.55 -3.11 -2.60
CA ILE A 50 1.33 -3.78 -1.32
C ILE A 50 1.70 -5.23 -1.49
N THR A 51 2.63 -5.70 -0.66
CA THR A 51 2.97 -7.11 -0.52
C THR A 51 2.40 -7.60 0.80
N ILE A 52 1.51 -8.59 0.75
CA ILE A 52 0.80 -9.08 1.93
C ILE A 52 0.61 -10.59 1.85
N ASN A 53 0.65 -11.26 3.00
CA ASN A 53 0.37 -12.68 3.09
C ASN A 53 -1.03 -13.05 2.59
N ARG A 54 -1.12 -14.22 1.94
CA ARG A 54 -2.37 -14.77 1.43
C ARG A 54 -3.35 -15.07 2.58
N LYS A 55 -4.52 -14.43 2.56
CA LYS A 55 -5.64 -14.75 3.46
C LYS A 55 -6.43 -15.92 2.88
N THR A 56 -6.55 -17.01 3.63
CA THR A 56 -7.27 -18.21 3.20
C THR A 56 -8.56 -18.43 4.01
N ILE A 57 -9.63 -18.90 3.36
CA ILE A 57 -10.90 -19.26 4.04
C ILE A 57 -10.90 -20.75 4.45
N LYS A 58 -10.50 -21.65 3.54
CA LYS A 58 -10.43 -23.11 3.78
C LYS A 58 -9.36 -23.75 2.91
N GLY A 59 -8.23 -24.14 3.50
CA GLY A 59 -7.14 -24.77 2.76
C GLY A 59 -6.45 -23.80 1.81
N LYS A 60 -6.49 -24.09 0.50
CA LYS A 60 -5.74 -23.37 -0.54
C LYS A 60 -6.47 -22.17 -1.17
N TYR A 61 -7.77 -21.98 -0.89
CA TYR A 61 -8.55 -20.91 -1.52
C TYR A 61 -8.30 -19.54 -0.88
N THR A 62 -8.06 -18.55 -1.74
CA THR A 62 -7.87 -17.15 -1.35
C THR A 62 -9.20 -16.48 -0.98
N ASP A 63 -9.20 -15.74 0.12
CA ASP A 63 -10.32 -14.89 0.54
C ASP A 63 -10.30 -13.55 -0.22
N MET A 64 -10.79 -13.54 -1.45
CA MET A 64 -10.79 -12.33 -2.28
C MET A 64 -11.69 -11.22 -1.70
N SER A 65 -12.79 -11.60 -1.04
CA SER A 65 -13.70 -10.64 -0.38
C SER A 65 -12.98 -9.84 0.70
N TRP A 66 -12.11 -10.48 1.49
CA TRP A 66 -11.31 -9.79 2.51
C TRP A 66 -10.42 -8.70 1.90
N TYR A 67 -9.78 -8.94 0.75
CA TYR A 67 -8.93 -7.93 0.10
C TYR A 67 -9.72 -6.75 -0.45
N LEU A 68 -10.87 -7.00 -1.08
CA LEU A 68 -11.76 -5.94 -1.55
C LEU A 68 -12.21 -5.04 -0.40
N GLU A 69 -12.63 -5.63 0.72
CA GLU A 69 -13.09 -4.88 1.89
C GLU A 69 -11.98 -4.11 2.60
N LYS A 70 -10.81 -4.73 2.80
CA LYS A 70 -9.75 -4.15 3.63
C LYS A 70 -8.82 -3.22 2.88
N ILE A 71 -8.72 -3.34 1.56
CA ILE A 71 -7.86 -2.51 0.72
C ILE A 71 -8.71 -1.59 -0.16
N ILE A 72 -9.45 -2.15 -1.13
CA ILE A 72 -10.10 -1.36 -2.17
C ILE A 72 -11.19 -0.44 -1.59
N TYR A 73 -12.09 -0.97 -0.77
CA TYR A 73 -13.20 -0.19 -0.24
C TYR A 73 -12.77 0.88 0.77
N LYS A 74 -11.60 0.74 1.42
CA LYS A 74 -11.04 1.82 2.23
C LYS A 74 -10.70 3.06 1.41
N PHE A 75 -10.15 2.88 0.20
CA PHE A 75 -9.89 4.00 -0.70
C PHE A 75 -11.19 4.64 -1.19
N LEU A 76 -12.20 3.85 -1.54
CA LEU A 76 -13.51 4.38 -1.94
C LEU A 76 -14.15 5.22 -0.82
N SER A 77 -14.03 4.78 0.44
CA SER A 77 -14.52 5.55 1.58
C SER A 77 -13.77 6.86 1.83
N SER A 78 -12.59 7.03 1.23
CA SER A 78 -11.74 8.23 1.32
C SER A 78 -11.90 9.15 0.10
N ASP A 79 -13.05 9.07 -0.60
CA ASP A 79 -13.36 9.83 -1.82
C ASP A 79 -12.42 9.58 -3.02
N VAL A 80 -11.73 8.43 -3.01
CA VAL A 80 -10.92 7.98 -4.16
C VAL A 80 -11.84 7.35 -5.20
N ARG A 81 -11.78 7.84 -6.44
CA ARG A 81 -12.51 7.24 -7.57
C ARG A 81 -11.73 6.06 -8.16
N LEU A 82 -12.36 4.88 -8.17
CA LEU A 82 -11.83 3.71 -8.86
C LEU A 82 -12.16 3.80 -10.36
N LEU A 83 -11.12 3.97 -11.19
CA LEU A 83 -11.27 4.04 -12.65
C LEU A 83 -11.33 2.65 -13.30
N SER A 84 -10.52 1.72 -12.81
CA SER A 84 -10.48 0.33 -13.27
C SER A 84 -9.93 -0.56 -12.16
N TYR A 85 -10.24 -1.86 -12.23
CA TYR A 85 -9.61 -2.88 -11.40
C TYR A 85 -9.44 -4.17 -12.21
N LYS A 86 -8.41 -4.94 -11.88
CA LYS A 86 -8.13 -6.25 -12.44
C LYS A 86 -7.79 -7.20 -11.30
N ILE A 87 -8.36 -8.39 -11.33
CA ILE A 87 -8.06 -9.47 -10.39
C ILE A 87 -7.54 -10.63 -11.22
N GLU A 88 -6.38 -11.16 -10.84
CA GLU A 88 -5.78 -12.32 -11.45
C GLU A 88 -5.42 -13.30 -10.34
N GLU A 89 -5.85 -14.55 -10.50
CA GLU A 89 -5.44 -15.67 -9.67
C GLU A 89 -4.63 -16.61 -10.56
N TYR A 90 -3.47 -17.01 -10.07
CA TYR A 90 -2.61 -17.98 -10.74
C TYR A 90 -2.67 -19.27 -9.92
N GLU A 91 -3.00 -20.38 -10.57
CA GLU A 91 -2.85 -21.70 -9.99
C GLU A 91 -1.39 -22.15 -10.15
N ASP A 92 -0.83 -22.77 -9.10
CA ASP A 92 0.49 -23.42 -9.15
C ASP A 92 0.50 -24.64 -10.09
#